data_AF-A0A6C8GLZ5-F1
#
_entry.id   AF-A0A6C8GLZ5-F1
#
_cell.length_a   1.000
_cell.length_b   1.000
_cell.length_c   1.000
_cell.angle_alpha   90.00
_cell.angle_beta   90.00
_cell.angle_gamma   90.00
#
_symmetry.space_group_name_H-M   'P 1'
#
loop_
_entity.id
_entity.type
_entity.pdbx_description
1 polymer ?
#
loop_
_entity_poly.entity_id
_entity_poly.type
_entity_poly.pdbx_seq_one_letter_code
_entity_poly.pdbx_strand_id
1 'polypeptide(L)'
;MKIDYDEIARIFDVFLEADTAFIRLEDVGWDRSQRHSDSHQKLVFHLLLLVENGFISNRYLKTGTAKSIGLTPTSLGYSYSGTSVRLTQDGHDFAKALHQKPILERIKQELADAPMTLVTDVGKQWLTSFLKKKLGIE
;
A
#
# COMPACT_ATOMS: atom_id res chain seq x y z
N MET A 1 -1.86 -8.37 -13.41
CA MET A 1 -0.63 -7.54 -13.26
C MET A 1 0.22 -8.20 -12.19
N LYS A 2 1.55 -8.06 -12.23
CA LYS A 2 2.40 -8.50 -11.11
C LYS A 2 2.39 -7.44 -10.01
N ILE A 3 2.66 -7.86 -8.77
CA ILE A 3 2.85 -6.93 -7.66
C ILE A 3 4.12 -6.10 -7.94
N ASP A 4 3.97 -4.79 -7.90
CA ASP A 4 5.04 -3.82 -8.05
C ASP A 4 5.27 -3.15 -6.69
N TYR A 5 6.36 -3.53 -6.04
CA TYR A 5 6.71 -3.01 -4.72
C TYR A 5 7.20 -1.57 -4.76
N ASP A 6 7.68 -1.07 -5.90
CA ASP A 6 8.01 0.35 -6.05
C ASP A 6 6.72 1.18 -6.10
N GLU A 7 5.67 0.67 -6.76
CA GLU A 7 4.35 1.29 -6.75
C GLU A 7 3.69 1.29 -5.36
N ILE A 8 3.82 0.19 -4.62
CA ILE A 8 3.33 0.11 -3.24
C ILE A 8 4.07 1.10 -2.34
N ALA A 9 5.40 1.18 -2.46
CA ALA A 9 6.21 2.15 -1.72
C ALA A 9 5.77 3.58 -2.04
N ARG A 10 5.60 3.93 -3.32
CA ARG A 10 5.09 5.24 -3.76
C ARG A 10 3.72 5.57 -3.18
N ILE A 11 2.79 4.61 -3.15
CA ILE A 11 1.47 4.82 -2.53
C ILE A 11 1.63 5.10 -1.04
N PHE A 12 2.50 4.35 -0.35
CA PHE A 12 2.77 4.54 1.07
C PHE A 12 3.48 5.86 1.38
N ASP A 13 4.38 6.35 0.53
CA ASP A 13 5.03 7.67 0.67
C ASP A 13 3.96 8.75 0.88
N VAL A 14 2.92 8.79 0.04
CA VAL A 14 1.82 9.77 0.14
C VAL A 14 1.13 9.73 1.50
N PHE A 15 0.93 8.54 2.08
CA PHE A 15 0.35 8.43 3.42
C PHE A 15 1.31 8.87 4.52
N LEU A 16 2.61 8.60 4.37
CA LEU A 16 3.63 8.93 5.37
C LEU A 16 3.98 10.42 5.38
N GLU A 17 3.88 11.08 4.23
CA GLU A 17 4.16 12.51 4.07
C GLU A 17 2.95 13.42 4.33
N ALA A 18 1.76 12.84 4.50
CA ALA A 18 0.54 13.61 4.75
C ALA A 18 0.56 14.29 6.14
N ASP A 19 0.29 15.59 6.16
CA ASP A 19 0.12 16.37 7.40
C ASP A 19 -1.18 16.05 8.15
N THR A 20 -2.08 15.27 7.54
CA THR A 20 -3.39 14.90 8.09
C THR A 20 -3.52 13.40 8.29
N ALA A 21 -4.29 13.01 9.30
CA ALA A 21 -4.53 11.59 9.63
C ALA A 21 -5.22 10.78 8.51
N PHE A 22 -5.84 11.47 7.54
CA PHE A 22 -6.49 10.86 6.39
C PHE A 22 -6.14 11.61 5.11
N ILE A 23 -6.06 10.88 4.01
CA ILE A 23 -5.95 11.37 2.64
C ILE A 23 -7.16 10.91 1.83
N ARG A 24 -7.24 11.31 0.56
CA ARG A 24 -8.16 10.76 -0.43
C ARG A 24 -7.39 10.02 -1.52
N LEU A 25 -8.10 9.28 -2.37
CA LEU A 25 -7.44 8.55 -3.44
C LEU A 25 -6.89 9.47 -4.53
N GLU A 26 -7.42 10.69 -4.69
CA GLU A 26 -6.83 11.67 -5.60
C GLU A 26 -5.39 12.02 -5.22
N ASP A 27 -5.06 12.04 -3.93
CA ASP A 27 -3.71 12.34 -3.42
C ASP A 27 -2.68 11.28 -3.88
N VAL A 28 -3.13 10.03 -4.10
CA VAL A 28 -2.27 8.95 -4.63
C VAL A 28 -2.30 8.82 -6.16
N GLY A 29 -2.98 9.73 -6.85
CA GLY A 29 -3.07 9.78 -8.32
C GLY A 29 -4.35 9.21 -8.91
N TRP A 30 -5.42 9.04 -8.13
CA TRP A 30 -6.72 8.66 -8.68
C TRP A 30 -7.28 9.77 -9.58
N ASP A 31 -7.43 9.47 -10.86
CA ASP A 31 -8.13 10.31 -11.82
C ASP A 31 -9.06 9.47 -12.71
N ARG A 32 -10.37 9.75 -12.64
CA ARG A 32 -11.39 9.08 -13.45
C ARG A 32 -11.21 9.29 -14.96
N SER A 33 -10.58 10.40 -15.37
CA SER A 33 -10.28 10.69 -16.77
C SER A 33 -9.25 9.69 -17.34
N GLN A 34 -8.34 9.21 -16.48
CA GLN A 34 -7.26 8.29 -16.82
C GLN A 34 -7.63 6.82 -16.71
N ARG A 35 -8.92 6.47 -16.53
CA ARG A 35 -9.38 5.11 -16.20
C ARG A 35 -8.93 4.01 -17.18
N HIS A 36 -8.60 4.35 -18.42
CA HIS A 36 -8.13 3.39 -19.43
C HIS A 36 -6.60 3.38 -19.58
N SER A 37 -5.88 4.26 -18.88
CA SER A 37 -4.42 4.30 -18.90
C SER A 37 -3.82 3.14 -18.09
N ASP A 38 -2.66 2.67 -18.51
CA ASP A 38 -1.92 1.62 -17.80
C ASP A 38 -1.55 2.06 -16.37
N SER A 39 -1.21 3.34 -16.19
CA SER A 39 -0.89 3.91 -14.87
C SER A 39 -2.06 3.85 -13.90
N HIS A 40 -3.28 4.16 -14.37
CA HIS A 40 -4.47 4.09 -13.53
C HIS A 40 -4.85 2.64 -13.23
N GLN A 41 -4.75 1.73 -14.21
CA GLN A 41 -4.99 0.31 -13.98
C GLN A 41 -3.98 -0.27 -12.96
N LYS A 42 -2.71 0.15 -13.05
CA LYS A 42 -1.67 -0.18 -12.07
C LYS A 42 -2.02 0.33 -10.67
N LEU A 43 -2.44 1.59 -10.55
CA LEU A 43 -2.87 2.18 -9.28
C LEU A 43 -4.02 1.39 -8.66
N VAL A 44 -5.09 1.14 -9.44
CA VAL A 44 -6.28 0.41 -8.97
C VAL A 44 -5.92 -0.99 -8.50
N PHE A 45 -5.09 -1.71 -9.26
CA PHE A 45 -4.64 -3.04 -8.89
C PHE A 45 -3.95 -3.06 -7.53
N HIS A 46 -3.01 -2.14 -7.28
CA HIS A 46 -2.31 -2.08 -5.99
C HIS A 46 -3.20 -1.58 -4.86
N LEU A 47 -4.09 -0.60 -5.09
CA LEU A 47 -5.05 -0.16 -4.07
C LEU A 47 -5.98 -1.29 -3.60
N LEU A 48 -6.44 -2.15 -4.52
CA LEU A 48 -7.23 -3.33 -4.18
C LEU A 48 -6.44 -4.31 -3.31
N LEU A 49 -5.19 -4.61 -3.67
CA LEU A 49 -4.33 -5.46 -2.85
C LEU A 49 -4.13 -4.87 -1.45
N LEU A 50 -3.89 -3.56 -1.35
CA LEU A 50 -3.64 -2.90 -0.07
C LEU A 50 -4.86 -2.92 0.85
N VAL A 51 -6.08 -2.72 0.32
CA VAL A 51 -7.30 -2.81 1.13
C VAL A 51 -7.66 -4.25 1.47
N GLU A 52 -7.47 -5.20 0.55
CA GLU A 52 -7.71 -6.63 0.81
C GLU A 52 -6.81 -7.17 1.92
N ASN A 53 -5.52 -6.78 1.92
CA ASN A 53 -4.55 -7.18 2.93
C ASN A 53 -4.59 -6.34 4.22
N GLY A 54 -5.56 -5.43 4.35
CA GLY A 54 -5.74 -4.70 5.60
C GLY A 54 -4.75 -3.54 5.84
N PHE A 55 -4.02 -3.08 4.82
CA PHE A 55 -3.03 -2.00 4.98
C PHE A 55 -3.65 -0.61 4.95
N ILE A 56 -4.81 -0.44 4.30
CA ILE A 56 -5.52 0.84 4.19
C ILE A 56 -6.93 0.67 4.76
N SER A 57 -7.37 1.62 5.58
CA SER A 57 -8.73 1.67 6.13
C SER A 57 -9.36 3.04 5.93
N ASN A 58 -10.68 3.12 6.04
CA ASN A 58 -11.38 4.41 6.06
C ASN A 58 -11.50 5.01 7.47
N ARG A 59 -12.19 6.15 7.56
CA ARG A 59 -12.50 6.83 8.84
C ARG A 59 -13.23 5.99 9.89
N TYR A 60 -13.84 4.87 9.50
CA TYR A 60 -14.50 3.93 10.40
C TYR A 60 -13.63 2.70 10.71
N LEU A 61 -12.35 2.74 10.36
CA LEU A 61 -11.38 1.64 10.50
C LEU A 61 -11.79 0.37 9.74
N LYS A 62 -12.64 0.51 8.71
CA LYS A 62 -13.04 -0.61 7.85
C LYS A 62 -12.04 -0.79 6.72
N THR A 63 -11.68 -2.05 6.46
CA THR A 63 -10.80 -2.49 5.38
C THR A 63 -11.42 -3.69 4.64
N GLY A 64 -10.68 -4.37 3.75
CA GLY A 64 -11.02 -5.67 3.16
C GLY A 64 -11.87 -5.64 1.90
N THR A 65 -12.39 -4.48 1.49
CA THR A 65 -13.20 -4.35 0.27
C THR A 65 -12.91 -3.05 -0.46
N ALA A 66 -13.08 -3.03 -1.78
CA ALA A 66 -13.00 -1.82 -2.59
C ALA A 66 -13.92 -0.70 -2.04
N LYS A 67 -15.13 -1.06 -1.59
CA LYS A 67 -16.08 -0.12 -0.99
C LYS A 67 -15.55 0.54 0.28
N SER A 68 -14.72 -0.16 1.05
CA SER A 68 -14.09 0.39 2.25
C SER A 68 -13.25 1.62 1.92
N ILE A 69 -12.60 1.67 0.76
CA ILE A 69 -11.83 2.83 0.28
C ILE A 69 -12.61 3.71 -0.71
N GLY A 70 -13.94 3.58 -0.77
CA GLY A 70 -14.80 4.41 -1.63
C GLY A 70 -14.84 4.00 -3.10
N LEU A 71 -14.31 2.83 -3.46
CA LEU A 71 -14.37 2.30 -4.81
C LEU A 71 -15.61 1.43 -5.00
N THR A 72 -16.39 1.75 -6.03
CA THR A 72 -17.58 0.97 -6.43
C THR A 72 -17.42 0.48 -7.86
N PRO A 73 -17.61 -0.84 -8.13
CA PRO A 73 -17.55 -1.37 -9.49
C PRO A 73 -18.63 -0.74 -10.39
N THR A 74 -18.29 -0.56 -11.66
CA THR A 74 -19.14 -0.04 -12.74
C THR A 74 -18.83 -0.81 -14.03
N SER A 75 -19.60 -0.58 -15.09
CA SER A 75 -19.31 -1.14 -16.42
C SER A 75 -17.98 -0.64 -17.02
N LEU A 76 -17.38 0.41 -16.46
CA LEU A 76 -16.16 1.07 -16.97
C LEU A 76 -14.96 0.91 -16.01
N GLY A 77 -15.03 -0.02 -15.05
CA GLY A 77 -14.04 -0.17 -13.98
C GLY A 77 -14.60 0.34 -12.66
N TYR A 78 -13.85 1.14 -11.90
CA TYR A 78 -14.29 1.64 -10.59
C TYR A 78 -14.66 3.13 -10.63
N SER A 79 -15.71 3.50 -9.89
CA SER A 79 -15.98 4.88 -9.50
C SER A 79 -15.51 5.13 -8.07
N TYR A 80 -15.03 6.33 -7.79
CA TYR A 80 -14.62 6.76 -6.46
C TYR A 80 -15.58 7.79 -5.85
N SER A 81 -15.86 7.67 -4.56
CA SER A 81 -16.82 8.50 -3.83
C SER A 81 -16.22 9.58 -2.92
N GLY A 82 -14.91 9.89 -3.03
CA GLY A 82 -14.28 10.88 -2.15
C GLY A 82 -14.03 10.41 -0.72
N THR A 83 -14.04 9.09 -0.49
CA THR A 83 -13.83 8.48 0.84
C THR A 83 -12.42 8.73 1.37
N SER A 84 -12.32 9.33 2.55
CA SER A 84 -11.05 9.51 3.24
C SER A 84 -10.51 8.17 3.78
N VAL A 85 -9.21 7.95 3.56
CA VAL A 85 -8.48 6.73 3.87
C VAL A 85 -7.21 7.01 4.65
N ARG A 86 -6.70 6.01 5.36
CA ARG A 86 -5.44 6.07 6.13
C ARG A 86 -4.75 4.72 6.11
N LEU A 87 -3.46 4.69 6.45
CA LEU A 87 -2.80 3.44 6.79
C LEU A 87 -3.35 2.86 8.09
N THR A 88 -3.47 1.54 8.14
CA THR A 88 -3.64 0.80 9.39
C THR A 88 -2.29 0.72 10.12
N GLN A 89 -2.27 0.19 11.34
CA GLN A 89 -1.02 -0.08 12.04
C GLN A 89 -0.13 -1.03 11.23
N ASP A 90 -0.72 -2.11 10.68
CA ASP A 90 -0.01 -3.03 9.80
C ASP A 90 0.50 -2.37 8.52
N GLY A 91 -0.30 -1.45 7.95
CA GLY A 91 0.12 -0.64 6.82
C GLY A 91 1.33 0.23 7.14
N HIS A 92 1.37 0.87 8.30
CA HIS A 92 2.53 1.64 8.75
C HIS A 92 3.77 0.76 8.96
N ASP A 93 3.61 -0.42 9.55
CA ASP A 93 4.75 -1.32 9.81
C ASP A 93 5.36 -1.84 8.50
N PHE A 94 4.52 -2.21 7.54
CA PHE A 94 5.00 -2.64 6.23
C PHE A 94 5.58 -1.47 5.42
N ALA A 95 4.95 -0.29 5.47
CA ALA A 95 5.50 0.92 4.86
C ALA A 95 6.91 1.20 5.38
N LYS A 96 7.13 1.20 6.71
CA LYS A 96 8.47 1.39 7.29
C LYS A 96 9.49 0.37 6.79
N ALA A 97 9.08 -0.87 6.56
CA ALA A 97 9.95 -1.91 6.01
C ALA A 97 10.36 -1.57 4.56
N LEU A 98 9.39 -1.23 3.70
CA LEU A 98 9.67 -0.85 2.32
C LEU A 98 10.50 0.43 2.19
N HIS A 99 10.42 1.37 3.14
CA HIS A 99 11.22 2.60 3.12
C HIS A 99 12.66 2.39 3.61
N GLN A 100 13.03 1.18 4.04
CA GLN A 100 14.44 0.82 4.17
C GLN A 100 14.95 0.30 2.83
N LYS A 101 15.78 1.09 2.16
CA LYS A 101 16.35 0.73 0.84
C LYS A 101 16.91 -0.70 0.77
N PRO A 102 17.68 -1.22 1.76
CA PRO A 102 18.16 -2.59 1.72
C PRO A 102 17.05 -3.65 1.74
N ILE A 103 15.91 -3.36 2.38
CA ILE A 103 14.78 -4.27 2.49
C ILE A 103 13.97 -4.29 1.19
N LEU A 104 13.65 -3.12 0.61
CA LEU A 104 12.91 -3.03 -0.65
C LEU A 104 13.63 -3.75 -1.79
N GLU A 105 14.92 -3.48 -1.95
CA GLU A 105 15.73 -4.12 -3.00
C GLU A 105 15.78 -5.64 -2.80
N ARG A 106 15.88 -6.10 -1.55
CA ARG A 106 15.88 -7.52 -1.24
C ARG A 106 14.53 -8.18 -1.52
N ILE A 107 13.41 -7.52 -1.21
CA ILE A 107 12.06 -8.01 -1.55
C ILE A 107 11.94 -8.17 -3.08
N LYS A 108 12.38 -7.17 -3.84
CA LYS A 108 12.32 -7.19 -5.31
C LYS A 108 13.18 -8.29 -5.93
N GLN A 109 14.29 -8.66 -5.31
CA GLN A 109 15.21 -9.68 -5.81
C GLN A 109 14.85 -11.10 -5.37
N GLU A 110 14.48 -11.28 -4.09
CA GLU A 110 14.31 -12.60 -3.47
C GLU A 110 12.84 -13.03 -3.36
N LEU A 111 11.89 -12.10 -3.34
CA LEU A 111 10.48 -12.36 -3.01
C LEU A 111 9.48 -11.85 -4.06
N ALA A 112 9.93 -11.50 -5.26
CA ALA A 112 9.08 -10.91 -6.30
C ALA A 112 7.86 -11.79 -6.68
N ASP A 113 8.04 -13.11 -6.69
CA ASP A 113 7.00 -14.09 -7.03
C ASP A 113 6.39 -14.76 -5.77
N ALA A 114 6.74 -14.29 -4.57
CA ALA A 114 6.19 -14.82 -3.32
C ALA A 114 4.79 -14.24 -3.02
N PRO A 115 3.95 -14.97 -2.24
CA PRO A 115 2.68 -14.42 -1.76
C PRO A 115 2.87 -13.13 -0.95
N MET A 116 2.00 -12.14 -1.15
CA MET A 116 2.05 -10.84 -0.47
C MET A 116 2.11 -10.95 1.06
N THR A 117 1.39 -11.90 1.63
CA THR A 117 1.40 -12.17 3.08
C THR A 117 2.79 -12.58 3.56
N LEU A 118 3.45 -13.51 2.86
CA LEU A 118 4.82 -13.92 3.16
C LEU A 118 5.81 -12.75 3.01
N VAL A 119 5.66 -11.95 1.94
CA VAL A 119 6.52 -10.77 1.73
C VAL A 119 6.37 -9.77 2.87
N THR A 120 5.15 -9.55 3.33
CA THR A 120 4.85 -8.64 4.44
C THR A 120 5.48 -9.14 5.74
N ASP A 121 5.28 -10.42 6.07
CA ASP A 121 5.82 -11.02 7.30
C ASP A 121 7.34 -10.97 7.32
N VAL A 122 7.98 -11.39 6.23
CA VAL A 122 9.43 -11.39 6.09
C VAL A 122 9.98 -9.96 6.09
N GLY A 123 9.32 -9.01 5.41
CA GLY A 123 9.70 -7.61 5.40
C GLY A 123 9.70 -6.99 6.80
N LYS A 124 8.67 -7.24 7.61
CA LYS A 124 8.58 -6.80 9.01
C LYS A 124 9.66 -7.44 9.89
N GLN A 125 9.97 -8.72 9.66
CA GLN A 125 11.06 -9.42 10.37
C GLN A 125 12.42 -8.82 10.02
N TRP A 126 12.68 -8.56 8.74
CA TRP A 126 13.93 -7.92 8.30
C TRP A 126 14.08 -6.52 8.88
N LEU A 127 12.99 -5.74 8.95
CA LEU A 127 13.01 -4.44 9.62
C LEU A 127 13.35 -4.57 11.11
N THR A 128 12.76 -5.54 11.80
CA THR A 128 13.04 -5.79 13.22
C THR A 128 14.51 -6.12 13.44
N SER A 129 15.07 -7.05 12.66
CA SER A 129 16.49 -7.41 12.72
C SER A 129 17.41 -6.25 12.38
N PHE A 130 17.03 -5.44 11.39
CA PHE A 130 17.77 -4.23 10.99
C PHE A 130 17.82 -3.21 12.13
N LEU A 131 16.69 -2.94 12.79
CA LEU A 131 16.61 -2.01 13.92
C LEU A 131 17.36 -2.54 15.15
N LYS A 132 17.21 -3.82 15.48
CA LYS A 132 17.97 -4.49 16.55
C LYS A 132 19.47 -4.32 16.40
N LYS A 133 19.99 -4.59 15.20
CA LYS A 133 21.40 -4.40 14.86
C LYS A 133 21.83 -2.93 15.01
N LYS A 134 20.99 -1.99 14.60
CA LYS A 134 21.24 -0.54 14.76
C LYS A 134 21.29 -0.11 16.23
N LEU A 135 20.50 -0.75 17.09
CA LEU A 135 20.41 -0.47 18.53
C LEU A 135 21.44 -1.26 19.37
N GLY A 136 22.15 -2.23 18.79
CA GLY A 136 23.08 -3.08 19.53
C GLY A 136 22.40 -4.10 20.45
N ILE A 137 21.17 -4.49 20.14
CA ILE A 137 20.39 -5.47 20.90
C ILE A 137 20.19 -6.69 20.00
N GLU A 138 20.97 -7.75 20.20
CA GLU A 138 20.83 -9.01 19.44
C GLU A 138 19.59 -9.81 19.92
#